data_AF-A0A7Y5SF64-F1
#
_entry.id   AF-A0A7Y5SF64-F1
#
_cell.length_a   1.000
_cell.length_b   1.000
_cell.length_c   1.000
_cell.angle_alpha   90.00
_cell.angle_beta   90.00
_cell.angle_gamma   90.00
#
_symmetry.space_group_name_H-M   'P 1'
#
loop_
_entity.id
_entity.type
_entity.pdbx_description
1 polymer ?
#
loop_
_entity_poly.entity_id
_entity_poly.type
_entity_poly.pdbx_seq_one_letter_code
_entity_poly.pdbx_strand_id
1 'polypeptide(L)'
;MTFRPFTVARYGVYAALAIAAMSVWLGLQAGATLDYALLRAVFVFVIFTAIGFAGEAVLTIGWQPPLPRPEPSANEQTREEEQL
;
A
#
# COMPACT_ATOMS: atom_id res chain seq x y z
N MET A 1 -1.59 14.36 6.95
CA MET A 1 -0.84 14.04 5.72
C MET A 1 -1.64 13.01 4.93
N THR A 2 -2.22 13.39 3.81
CA THR A 2 -2.95 12.49 2.91
C THR A 2 -1.91 11.77 2.05
N PHE A 3 -1.54 10.54 2.42
CA PHE A 3 -0.67 9.72 1.57
C PHE A 3 -1.43 9.32 0.31
N ARG A 4 -0.81 9.52 -0.87
CA ARG A 4 -1.41 9.09 -2.14
C ARG A 4 -1.53 7.56 -2.14
N PRO A 5 -2.61 6.99 -2.69
CA PRO A 5 -2.73 5.54 -2.83
C PRO A 5 -1.53 4.99 -3.61
N PHE A 6 -1.06 3.80 -3.22
CA PHE A 6 0.12 3.08 -3.72
C PHE A 6 1.48 3.66 -3.34
N THR A 7 1.54 4.64 -2.44
CA THR A 7 2.82 5.22 -2.02
C THR A 7 3.66 4.21 -1.26
N VAL A 8 3.07 3.46 -0.33
CA VAL A 8 3.78 2.47 0.49
C VAL A 8 4.17 1.27 -0.36
N ALA A 9 3.29 0.80 -1.24
CA ALA A 9 3.61 -0.26 -2.19
C ALA A 9 4.80 0.12 -3.09
N ARG A 10 4.83 1.33 -3.64
CA ARG A 10 5.91 1.80 -4.53
C ARG A 10 7.26 1.85 -3.83
N TYR A 11 7.33 2.45 -2.64
CA TYR A 11 8.57 2.50 -1.87
C TYR A 11 8.97 1.12 -1.33
N GLY A 12 7.98 0.28 -0.99
CA GLY A 12 8.19 -1.11 -0.60
C GLY A 12 8.87 -1.93 -1.70
N VAL A 13 8.50 -1.75 -2.97
CA VAL A 13 9.15 -2.41 -4.11
C VAL A 13 10.61 -1.96 -4.26
N TYR A 14 10.90 -0.66 -4.12
CA TYR A 14 12.30 -0.18 -4.18
C TYR A 14 13.15 -0.75 -3.03
N ALA A 15 12.60 -0.80 -1.81
CA ALA A 15 13.25 -1.42 -0.68
C ALA A 15 13.48 -2.92 -0.90
N ALA A 16 12.47 -3.65 -1.40
CA ALA A 16 12.58 -5.06 -1.73
C ALA A 16 13.70 -5.34 -2.74
N LEU A 17 13.82 -4.48 -3.76
CA LEU A 17 14.86 -4.59 -4.78
C LEU A 17 16.27 -4.39 -4.20
N ALA A 18 16.44 -3.38 -3.32
CA ALA A 18 17.70 -3.15 -2.63
C ALA A 18 18.09 -4.33 -1.72
N ILE A 19 17.14 -4.86 -0.95
CA ILE A 19 17.36 -6.01 -0.06
C ILE A 19 17.68 -7.28 -0.87
N ALA A 20 17.01 -7.49 -2.01
CA ALA A 20 17.29 -8.60 -2.91
C ALA A 20 18.71 -8.51 -3.49
N ALA A 21 19.14 -7.33 -3.94
CA ALA A 21 20.50 -7.10 -4.42
C ALA A 21 21.55 -7.35 -3.31
N MET A 22 21.32 -6.86 -2.09
CA MET A 22 22.16 -7.15 -0.93
C MET A 22 22.19 -8.65 -0.61
N SER A 23 21.07 -9.36 -0.76
CA SER A 23 20.98 -10.80 -0.52
C SER A 23 21.87 -11.60 -1.49
N VAL A 24 21.87 -11.23 -2.79
CA VAL A 24 22.80 -11.82 -3.79
C VAL A 24 24.24 -11.53 -3.39
N TRP A 25 24.56 -10.27 -3.11
CA TRP A 25 25.92 -9.84 -2.77
C TRP A 25 26.49 -10.61 -1.59
N LEU A 26 25.72 -10.72 -0.50
CA LEU A 26 26.11 -11.50 0.68
C LEU A 26 26.21 -12.99 0.39
N GLY A 27 25.34 -13.54 -0.46
CA GLY A 27 25.40 -14.94 -0.87
C GLY A 27 26.69 -15.27 -1.60
N LEU A 28 27.10 -14.43 -2.55
CA LEU A 28 28.35 -14.59 -3.29
C LEU A 28 29.57 -14.45 -2.38
N GLN A 29 29.57 -13.48 -1.46
CA GLN A 29 30.65 -13.32 -0.47
C GLN A 29 30.76 -14.51 0.50
N ALA A 30 29.64 -15.19 0.78
CA ALA A 30 29.61 -16.40 1.60
C ALA A 30 30.02 -17.68 0.83
N GLY A 31 30.42 -17.56 -0.44
CA GLY A 31 30.82 -18.70 -1.28
C GLY A 31 29.65 -19.53 -1.81
N ALA A 32 28.42 -19.00 -1.77
CA ALA A 32 27.29 -19.67 -2.37
C ALA A 32 27.37 -19.67 -3.90
N THR A 33 26.81 -20.71 -4.54
CA THR A 33 26.68 -20.74 -6.00
C THR A 33 25.74 -19.62 -6.47
N LEU A 34 26.00 -19.10 -7.68
CA LEU A 34 25.20 -18.02 -8.26
C LEU A 34 23.72 -18.41 -8.36
N ASP A 35 23.42 -19.66 -8.76
CA ASP A 35 22.06 -20.16 -8.88
C ASP A 35 21.31 -20.13 -7.54
N TYR A 36 21.98 -20.55 -6.46
CA TYR A 36 21.41 -20.51 -5.12
C TYR A 36 21.22 -19.08 -4.63
N ALA A 37 22.22 -18.21 -4.84
CA ALA A 37 22.14 -16.81 -4.45
C ALA A 37 21.00 -16.07 -5.17
N LEU A 38 20.80 -16.37 -6.46
CA LEU A 38 19.72 -15.81 -7.27
C LEU A 38 18.34 -16.30 -6.79
N LEU A 39 18.19 -17.60 -6.55
CA LEU A 39 16.94 -18.18 -6.02
C LEU A 39 16.56 -17.54 -4.68
N ARG A 40 17.54 -17.40 -3.77
CA ARG A 40 17.37 -16.74 -2.48
C ARG A 40 16.97 -15.27 -2.65
N ALA A 41 17.56 -14.56 -3.60
CA ALA A 41 17.23 -13.16 -3.85
C ALA A 41 15.82 -12.98 -4.41
N VAL A 42 15.38 -13.85 -5.32
CA VAL A 42 13.99 -13.86 -5.80
C VAL A 42 13.02 -14.11 -4.64
N PHE A 43 13.32 -15.08 -3.78
CA PHE A 43 12.49 -15.38 -2.62
C PHE A 43 12.38 -14.19 -1.66
N VAL A 44 13.53 -13.56 -1.34
CA VAL A 44 13.59 -12.35 -0.51
C VAL A 44 12.80 -11.20 -1.17
N PHE A 45 12.99 -10.96 -2.45
CA PHE A 45 12.27 -9.91 -3.19
C PHE A 45 10.75 -10.09 -3.11
N VAL A 46 10.26 -11.31 -3.35
CA VAL A 46 8.82 -11.62 -3.32
C VAL A 46 8.25 -11.38 -1.93
N ILE A 47 8.93 -11.81 -0.87
CA ILE A 47 8.48 -11.60 0.52
C ILE A 47 8.35 -10.12 0.84
N PHE A 48 9.40 -9.32 0.59
CA PHE A 48 9.37 -7.90 0.94
C PHE A 48 8.37 -7.12 0.08
N THR A 49 8.20 -7.52 -1.18
CA THR A 49 7.17 -6.95 -2.05
C THR A 49 5.77 -7.25 -1.51
N ALA A 50 5.50 -8.51 -1.15
CA ALA A 50 4.22 -8.91 -0.56
C ALA A 50 3.91 -8.15 0.74
N ILE A 51 4.92 -7.92 1.60
CA ILE A 51 4.77 -7.11 2.82
C ILE A 51 4.40 -5.66 2.47
N GLY A 52 5.04 -5.05 1.47
CA GLY A 52 4.72 -3.70 1.03
C GLY A 52 3.28 -3.56 0.52
N PHE A 53 2.82 -4.53 -0.27
CA PHE A 53 1.42 -4.56 -0.75
C PHE A 53 0.42 -4.87 0.38
N ALA A 54 0.75 -5.78 1.30
CA ALA A 54 -0.09 -6.06 2.45
C ALA A 54 -0.23 -4.84 3.38
N GLY A 55 0.87 -4.10 3.59
CA GLY A 55 0.85 -2.84 4.32
C GLY A 55 -0.04 -1.78 3.65
N GLU A 56 0.07 -1.63 2.33
CA GLU A 56 -0.81 -0.74 1.57
C GLU A 56 -2.29 -1.17 1.66
N ALA A 57 -2.58 -2.46 1.57
CA ALA A 57 -3.94 -3.00 1.71
C ALA A 57 -4.55 -2.68 3.09
N VAL A 58 -3.78 -2.85 4.16
CA VAL A 58 -4.22 -2.48 5.52
C VAL A 58 -4.51 -0.99 5.63
N LEU A 59 -3.66 -0.14 5.06
CA LEU A 59 -3.83 1.31 5.10
C LEU A 59 -5.00 1.81 4.23
N THR A 60 -5.34 1.09 3.17
CA THR A 60 -6.40 1.48 2.23
C THR A 60 -7.78 0.95 2.63
N ILE A 61 -7.88 -0.24 3.24
CA ILE A 61 -9.16 -0.85 3.67
C ILE A 61 -9.87 -0.02 4.76
N GLY A 62 -9.14 0.74 5.57
CA GLY A 62 -9.73 1.61 6.61
C GLY A 62 -10.28 2.94 6.11
N TRP A 63 -10.09 3.29 4.83
CA TRP A 63 -10.44 4.62 4.30
C TRP A 63 -11.80 4.61 3.59
N GLN A 64 -12.89 4.55 4.35
CA GLN A 64 -14.20 4.94 3.83
C GLN A 64 -14.29 6.47 3.84
N PRO A 65 -14.49 7.14 2.68
CA PRO A 65 -14.82 8.55 2.69
C PRO A 65 -16.16 8.74 3.43
N PRO A 66 -16.29 9.77 4.28
CA PRO A 66 -17.59 10.12 4.86
C PRO A 66 -18.60 10.27 3.72
N LEU A 67 -19.72 9.54 3.81
CA LEU A 67 -20.83 9.71 2.89
C LEU A 67 -21.22 11.20 2.87
N PRO A 68 -21.43 11.82 1.69
CA PRO A 68 -21.94 13.18 1.64
C PRO A 68 -23.23 13.23 2.46
N ARG A 69 -23.27 14.13 3.46
CA ARG A 69 -24.51 14.39 4.20
C ARG A 69 -25.57 14.78 3.16
N PRO A 70 -26.76 14.16 3.14
CA PRO A 70 -27.84 14.61 2.29
C PRO A 70 -28.09 16.09 2.61
N GLU A 71 -27.89 16.97 1.62
CA GLU A 71 -28.35 18.34 1.76
C GLU A 71 -29.88 18.29 1.85
N PRO A 72 -30.51 18.98 2.82
CA PRO A 72 -31.97 19.06 2.88
C PRO A 72 -32.47 19.55 1.53
N SER A 73 -33.27 18.73 0.86
CA SER A 73 -33.88 19.16 -0.40
C SER A 73 -34.75 20.37 -0.12
N ALA A 74 -34.67 21.41 -0.97
CA ALA A 74 -35.40 22.68 -0.81
C ALA A 74 -36.93 22.55 -0.59
N ASN A 75 -37.48 21.36 -0.85
CA ASN A 75 -38.87 21.01 -0.55
C ASN A 75 -39.17 20.80 0.94
N GLU A 76 -38.17 20.54 1.80
CA GLU A 76 -38.35 20.44 3.25
C GLU A 76 -38.39 21.82 3.91
N GLN A 77 -37.55 22.77 3.47
CA GLN A 77 -37.57 24.15 3.95
C GLN A 77 -38.89 24.87 3.61
N THR A 78 -39.43 24.62 2.42
CA THR A 78 -40.70 25.26 1.99
C THR A 78 -41.90 24.77 2.82
N ARG A 79 -41.88 23.51 3.30
CA ARG A 79 -42.95 22.97 4.15
C ARG A 79 -42.94 23.49 5.59
N GLU A 80 -41.77 23.86 6.10
CA GLU A 80 -41.64 24.44 7.44
C GLU A 80 -42.05 25.92 7.46
N GLU A 81 -41.84 26.66 6.37
CA GLU A 81 -42.27 28.06 6.23
C GLU A 81 -43.78 28.22 6.01
N GLU A 82 -44.47 27.26 5.39
CA GLU A 82 -45.95 27.27 5.26
C GLU A 82 -46.68 26.84 6.54
N GLN A 83 -45.97 26.40 7.59
CA GLN A 83 -46.54 25.97 8.87
C GLN A 83 -46.35 26.99 10.02
N LEU A 84 -45.76 28.17 9.73
CA LEU A 84 -45.61 29.31 10.64
C LEU A 84 -46.53 30.47 10.21
#